data_AF-A0A849IAL8-F1
#
_entry.id   AF-A0A849IAL8-F1
#
_cell.length_a   1.000
_cell.length_b   1.000
_cell.length_c   1.000
_cell.angle_alpha   90.00
_cell.angle_beta   90.00
_cell.angle_gamma   90.00
#
_symmetry.space_group_name_H-M   'P 1'
#
loop_
_entity.id
_entity.type
_entity.pdbx_description
1 polymer ?
#
loop_
_entity_poly.entity_id
_entity_poly.type
_entity_poly.pdbx_seq_one_letter_code
_entity_poly.pdbx_strand_id
1 'polypeptide(L)'
;MGAARSAAEDFASRKDEEYFYSMAAREVASGMISHGLHAKALSETGGDEKAARALYIKLRAQMMESEFAAAKEAEDGLRLELQKQMRHAEWKGMARWAPVFLAILLGALWIYFRAGHGR
;
A
#
# COMPACT_ATOMS: atom_id res chain seq x y z
N MET A 1 -3.64 -8.30 -25.27
CA MET A 1 -3.87 -7.39 -24.12
C MET A 1 -2.64 -7.15 -23.24
N GLY A 2 -1.47 -7.77 -23.47
CA GLY A 2 -0.27 -7.60 -22.61
C GLY A 2 0.57 -6.32 -22.86
N ALA A 3 0.74 -5.88 -24.11
CA ALA A 3 1.65 -4.79 -24.46
C ALA A 3 1.21 -3.41 -23.93
N ALA A 4 -0.10 -3.13 -23.89
CA ALA A 4 -0.60 -1.85 -23.38
C ALA A 4 -0.46 -1.73 -21.85
N ARG A 5 -0.47 -2.86 -21.12
CA ARG A 5 -0.29 -2.88 -19.67
C ARG A 5 1.16 -2.64 -19.29
N SER A 6 2.13 -3.26 -19.98
CA SER A 6 3.56 -3.05 -19.68
C SER A 6 4.00 -1.61 -20.00
N ALA A 7 3.52 -1.02 -21.09
CA ALA A 7 3.86 0.37 -21.42
C ALA A 7 3.32 1.39 -20.38
N ALA A 8 2.17 1.10 -19.77
CA ALA A 8 1.61 1.92 -18.70
C ALA A 8 2.40 1.77 -17.39
N GLU A 9 2.82 0.55 -17.06
CA GLU A 9 3.68 0.25 -15.91
C GLU A 9 5.05 0.93 -16.05
N ASP A 10 5.68 0.87 -17.23
CA ASP A 10 6.96 1.55 -17.52
C ASP A 10 6.84 3.08 -17.43
N PHE A 11 5.72 3.65 -17.90
CA PHE A 11 5.49 5.09 -17.83
C PHE A 11 5.28 5.57 -16.40
N ALA A 12 4.52 4.81 -15.59
CA ALA A 12 4.36 5.11 -14.16
C ALA A 12 5.69 5.04 -13.42
N SER A 13 6.48 3.99 -13.65
CA SER A 13 7.81 3.81 -13.07
C SER A 13 8.75 4.99 -13.40
N ARG A 14 8.81 5.42 -14.67
CA ARG A 14 9.62 6.58 -15.07
C ARG A 14 9.17 7.89 -14.40
N LYS A 15 7.86 8.07 -14.20
CA LYS A 15 7.33 9.25 -13.50
C LYS A 15 7.72 9.26 -12.02
N ASP A 16 7.68 8.09 -11.39
CA ASP A 16 8.07 7.94 -9.99
C ASP A 16 9.58 8.19 -9.84
N GLU A 17 10.40 7.69 -10.76
CA GLU A 17 11.83 7.95 -10.81
C GLU A 17 12.12 9.45 -10.96
N GLU A 18 11.54 10.12 -11.96
CA GLU A 18 11.70 11.58 -12.16
C GLU A 18 11.29 12.38 -10.92
N TYR A 19 10.22 11.97 -10.24
CA TYR A 19 9.77 12.59 -9.01
C TYR A 19 10.85 12.53 -7.91
N PHE A 20 11.44 11.36 -7.64
CA PHE A 20 12.47 11.22 -6.60
C PHE A 20 13.75 12.00 -6.94
N TYR A 21 14.19 11.98 -8.20
CA TYR A 21 15.31 12.81 -8.65
C TYR A 21 15.02 14.31 -8.48
N SER A 22 13.79 14.76 -8.78
CA SER A 22 13.41 16.16 -8.60
C SER A 22 13.43 16.61 -7.13
N MET A 23 13.06 15.71 -6.22
CA MET A 23 13.06 15.96 -4.79
C MET A 23 14.49 16.02 -4.25
N ALA A 24 15.33 15.07 -4.64
CA ALA A 24 16.75 15.07 -4.31
C ALA A 24 17.48 16.32 -4.85
N ALA A 25 17.17 16.76 -6.08
CA ALA A 25 17.72 17.98 -6.65
C ALA A 25 17.31 19.24 -5.87
N ARG A 26 16.06 19.28 -5.36
CA ARG A 26 15.58 20.37 -4.50
C ARG A 26 16.28 20.41 -3.14
N GLU A 27 16.61 19.26 -2.55
CA GLU A 27 17.44 19.21 -1.33
C GLU A 27 18.81 19.87 -1.57
N VAL A 28 19.47 19.54 -2.69
CA VAL A 28 20.76 20.16 -3.06
C VAL A 28 20.60 21.66 -3.31
N ALA A 29 19.59 22.08 -4.06
CA ALA A 29 19.36 23.48 -4.40
C ALA A 29 19.04 24.35 -3.17
N SER A 30 18.36 23.78 -2.16
CA SER A 30 18.03 24.46 -0.90
C SER A 30 19.13 24.40 0.15
N GLY A 31 20.18 23.59 -0.05
CA GLY A 31 21.24 23.36 0.93
C GLY A 31 20.83 22.46 2.10
N MET A 32 19.61 21.93 2.12
CA MET A 32 19.12 20.99 3.13
C MET A 32 19.55 19.56 2.80
N ILE A 33 20.86 19.34 2.72
CA ILE A 33 21.45 18.04 2.34
C ILE A 33 21.72 17.15 3.55
N SER A 34 21.59 15.85 3.36
CA SER A 34 22.08 14.87 4.33
C SER A 34 23.61 14.85 4.31
N HIS A 35 24.23 15.46 5.33
CA HIS A 35 25.70 15.58 5.39
C HIS A 35 26.43 14.23 5.34
N GLY A 36 25.88 13.18 5.97
CA GLY A 36 26.48 11.85 5.92
C GLY A 36 26.45 11.24 4.51
N LEU A 37 25.33 11.42 3.79
CA LEU A 37 25.20 10.92 2.43
C LEU A 37 26.06 11.74 1.45
N HIS A 38 26.15 13.05 1.66
CA HIS A 38 27.04 13.92 0.89
C HIS A 38 28.52 13.59 1.12
N ALA A 39 28.91 13.32 2.36
CA ALA A 39 30.27 12.88 2.69
C ALA A 39 30.61 11.54 2.01
N LYS A 40 29.66 10.60 1.98
CA LYS A 40 29.81 9.35 1.21
C LYS A 40 30.03 9.65 -0.27
N ALA A 41 29.20 10.50 -0.86
CA ALA A 41 29.33 10.88 -2.26
C ALA A 41 30.69 11.55 -2.55
N LEU A 42 31.14 12.46 -1.69
CA LEU A 42 32.47 13.08 -1.76
C LEU A 42 33.61 12.06 -1.69
N SER A 43 33.51 11.07 -0.80
CA SER A 43 34.53 10.02 -0.68
C SER A 43 34.62 9.16 -1.95
N GLU A 44 33.50 8.87 -2.59
CA GLU A 44 33.42 8.05 -3.80
C GLU A 44 33.87 8.80 -5.05
N THR A 45 33.82 10.13 -5.06
CA THR A 45 34.27 10.97 -6.17
C THR A 45 35.67 11.56 -5.97
N GLY A 46 36.40 11.11 -4.95
CA GLY A 46 37.75 11.61 -4.65
C GLY A 46 37.77 13.10 -4.28
N GLY A 47 36.68 13.63 -3.75
CA GLY A 47 36.55 15.03 -3.36
C GLY A 47 36.11 16.00 -4.46
N ASP A 48 35.77 15.51 -5.67
CA ASP A 48 35.15 16.38 -6.68
C ASP A 48 33.73 16.72 -6.25
N GLU A 49 33.53 17.97 -5.86
CA GLU A 49 32.27 18.51 -5.37
C GLU A 49 31.14 18.51 -6.43
N LYS A 50 31.46 18.71 -7.72
CA LYS A 50 30.45 18.64 -8.79
C LYS A 50 29.99 17.21 -8.99
N ALA A 51 30.94 16.27 -9.05
CA ALA A 51 30.64 14.85 -9.16
C ALA A 51 29.90 14.36 -7.91
N ALA A 52 30.29 14.82 -6.72
CA ALA A 52 29.69 14.44 -5.45
C ALA A 52 28.22 14.88 -5.38
N ARG A 53 27.90 16.10 -5.83
CA ARG A 53 26.50 16.56 -5.92
C ARG A 53 25.67 15.70 -6.87
N ALA A 54 26.19 15.34 -8.03
CA ALA A 54 25.50 14.45 -8.96
C ALA A 54 25.25 13.05 -8.36
N LEU A 55 26.28 12.51 -7.69
CA LEU A 55 26.19 11.22 -7.01
C LEU A 55 25.23 11.27 -5.81
N TYR A 56 25.23 12.35 -5.02
CA TYR A 56 24.29 12.57 -3.93
C TYR A 56 22.85 12.50 -4.42
N ILE A 57 22.51 13.20 -5.51
CA ILE A 57 21.15 13.22 -6.07
C ILE A 57 20.69 11.79 -6.39
N LYS A 58 21.55 11.00 -7.04
CA LYS A 58 21.27 9.60 -7.36
C LYS A 58 21.04 8.76 -6.10
N LEU A 59 21.97 8.82 -5.14
CA LEU A 59 21.88 8.05 -3.90
C LEU A 59 20.62 8.42 -3.12
N ARG A 60 20.28 9.71 -3.07
CA ARG A 60 19.12 10.20 -2.34
C ARG A 60 17.82 9.78 -3.00
N ALA A 61 17.73 9.86 -4.33
CA ALA A 61 16.56 9.38 -5.07
C ALA A 61 16.30 7.89 -4.80
N GLN A 62 17.35 7.06 -4.86
CA GLN A 62 17.26 5.63 -4.56
C GLN A 62 16.81 5.36 -3.11
N MET A 63 17.32 6.14 -2.14
CA MET A 63 16.86 6.04 -0.76
C MET A 63 15.37 6.36 -0.63
N MET A 64 14.91 7.48 -1.21
CA MET A 64 13.49 7.87 -1.17
C MET A 64 12.59 6.80 -1.81
N GLU A 65 13.01 6.22 -2.94
CA GLU A 65 12.30 5.13 -3.59
C GLU A 65 12.17 3.92 -2.67
N SER A 66 13.27 3.51 -2.01
CA SER A 66 13.25 2.40 -1.05
C SER A 66 12.39 2.67 0.18
N GLU A 67 12.43 3.91 0.70
CA GLU A 67 11.60 4.36 1.83
C GLU A 67 10.12 4.31 1.46
N PHE A 68 9.78 4.78 0.26
CA PHE A 68 8.41 4.74 -0.26
C PHE A 68 7.90 3.32 -0.47
N ALA A 69 8.72 2.43 -1.05
CA ALA A 69 8.39 1.03 -1.22
C ALA A 69 8.12 0.35 0.13
N ALA A 70 9.01 0.53 1.11
CA ALA A 70 8.84 -0.02 2.46
C ALA A 70 7.59 0.51 3.16
N ALA A 71 7.30 1.82 3.03
CA ALA A 71 6.10 2.42 3.60
C ALA A 71 4.82 1.83 2.99
N LYS A 72 4.80 1.64 1.67
CA LYS A 72 3.67 1.03 0.96
C LYS A 72 3.43 -0.41 1.38
N GLU A 73 4.50 -1.21 1.50
CA GLU A 73 4.40 -2.59 1.98
C GLU A 73 3.83 -2.67 3.40
N ALA A 74 4.27 -1.78 4.29
CA ALA A 74 3.75 -1.70 5.65
C ALA A 74 2.25 -1.32 5.67
N GLU A 75 1.83 -0.37 4.84
CA GLU A 75 0.43 0.04 4.71
C GLU A 75 -0.44 -1.11 4.16
N ASP A 76 0.01 -1.79 3.11
CA ASP A 76 -0.69 -2.92 2.52
C ASP A 76 -0.82 -4.08 3.53
N GLY A 77 0.24 -4.36 4.30
CA GLY A 77 0.20 -5.32 5.40
C GLY A 77 -0.85 -4.98 6.46
N LEU A 78 -0.91 -3.72 6.89
CA LEU A 78 -1.90 -3.24 7.85
C LEU A 78 -3.33 -3.35 7.29
N ARG A 79 -3.54 -2.95 6.03
CA ARG A 79 -4.84 -3.06 5.35
C ARG A 79 -5.33 -4.50 5.27
N LEU A 80 -4.43 -5.44 4.95
CA LEU A 80 -4.77 -6.87 4.92
C LEU A 80 -5.16 -7.38 6.31
N GLU A 81 -4.46 -6.96 7.35
CA GLU A 81 -4.78 -7.38 8.73
C GLU A 81 -6.12 -6.83 9.19
N LEU A 82 -6.41 -5.55 8.90
CA LEU A 82 -7.73 -4.96 9.12
C LEU A 82 -8.82 -5.71 8.36
N GLN A 83 -8.58 -6.06 7.09
CA GLN A 83 -9.53 -6.80 6.28
C GLN A 83 -9.80 -8.20 6.85
N LYS A 84 -8.78 -8.88 7.39
CA LYS A 84 -8.96 -10.15 8.11
C LYS A 84 -9.80 -9.97 9.36
N GLN A 85 -9.50 -8.95 10.18
CA GLN A 85 -10.28 -8.68 11.40
C GLN A 85 -11.75 -8.37 11.07
N MET A 86 -12.01 -7.60 10.03
CA MET A 86 -13.38 -7.29 9.58
C MET A 86 -14.12 -8.55 9.12
N ARG A 87 -13.49 -9.43 8.31
CA ARG A 87 -14.10 -10.72 7.94
C ARG A 87 -14.47 -11.57 9.16
N HIS A 88 -13.65 -11.56 10.20
CA HIS A 88 -13.95 -12.28 11.44
C HIS A 88 -15.02 -11.61 12.31
N ALA A 89 -15.18 -10.28 12.24
CA ALA A 89 -16.21 -9.54 12.95
C ALA A 89 -17.61 -9.74 12.34
N GLU A 90 -17.71 -9.78 11.00
CA GLU A 90 -18.97 -10.00 10.28
C GLU A 90 -19.62 -11.33 10.65
N TRP A 91 -18.82 -12.40 10.80
CA TRP A 91 -19.34 -13.72 11.18
C TRP A 91 -19.93 -13.73 12.60
N LYS A 92 -19.29 -13.05 13.56
CA LYS A 92 -19.74 -13.01 14.96
C LYS A 92 -21.04 -12.21 15.13
N GLY A 93 -21.18 -11.11 14.40
CA GLY A 93 -22.40 -10.30 14.41
C GLY A 93 -23.61 -11.06 13.89
N MET A 94 -23.44 -11.76 12.77
CA MET A 94 -24.50 -12.54 12.11
C MET A 94 -24.85 -13.82 12.88
N ALA A 95 -23.85 -14.51 13.44
CA ALA A 95 -24.03 -15.69 14.26
C ALA A 95 -24.82 -15.42 15.57
N ARG A 96 -24.69 -14.22 16.15
CA ARG A 96 -25.44 -13.83 17.36
C ARG A 96 -26.96 -13.81 17.14
N TRP A 97 -27.41 -13.51 15.93
CA TRP A 97 -28.84 -13.48 15.57
C TRP A 97 -29.32 -14.77 14.90
N ALA A 98 -28.43 -15.72 14.60
CA ALA A 98 -28.77 -17.00 13.99
C ALA A 98 -29.94 -17.76 14.67
N PRO A 99 -30.00 -17.89 16.02
CA PRO A 99 -31.14 -18.58 16.66
C PRO A 99 -32.46 -17.82 16.50
N VAL A 100 -32.43 -16.48 16.41
CA VAL A 100 -33.63 -15.66 16.19
C VAL A 100 -34.16 -15.88 14.78
N PHE A 101 -33.28 -15.82 13.77
CA PHE A 101 -33.66 -16.11 12.39
C PHE A 101 -34.18 -17.55 12.21
N LEU A 102 -33.54 -18.53 12.87
CA LEU A 102 -33.98 -19.93 12.85
C LEU A 102 -35.37 -20.10 13.47
N ALA A 103 -35.64 -19.45 14.61
CA ALA A 103 -36.94 -19.50 15.28
C ALA A 103 -38.06 -18.89 14.41
N ILE A 104 -37.78 -17.75 13.74
CA ILE A 104 -38.73 -17.12 12.80
C ILE A 104 -39.01 -18.05 11.61
N LEU A 105 -37.98 -18.67 11.02
CA LEU A 105 -38.12 -19.63 9.92
C LEU A 105 -38.92 -20.88 10.33
N LEU A 106 -38.64 -21.46 11.49
CA LEU A 106 -39.34 -22.63 12.01
C LEU A 106 -40.81 -22.31 12.33
N GLY A 107 -41.09 -21.13 12.88
CA GLY A 107 -42.46 -20.66 13.13
C GLY A 107 -43.26 -20.51 11.84
N ALA A 108 -42.66 -19.90 10.81
CA ALA A 108 -43.29 -19.78 9.49
C ALA A 108 -43.53 -21.15 8.84
N LEU A 109 -42.56 -22.08 8.95
CA LEU A 109 -42.69 -23.45 8.45
C LEU A 109 -43.80 -24.22 9.18
N TRP A 110 -43.91 -24.06 10.50
CA TRP A 110 -44.96 -24.68 11.30
C TRP A 110 -46.36 -24.19 10.92
N ILE A 111 -46.52 -22.88 10.67
CA ILE A 111 -47.78 -22.30 10.17
C ILE A 111 -48.14 -22.88 8.80
N TYR A 112 -47.15 -22.96 7.89
CA TYR A 112 -47.36 -23.50 6.55
C TYR A 112 -47.78 -24.99 6.59
N PHE A 113 -47.12 -25.79 7.44
CA PHE A 113 -47.44 -27.20 7.63
C PHE A 113 -48.84 -27.40 8.25
N ARG A 114 -49.22 -26.55 9.21
CA ARG A 114 -50.54 -26.59 9.84
C ARG A 114 -51.68 -26.18 8.91
N ALA A 115 -51.43 -25.26 7.98
CA ALA A 115 -52.41 -24.84 6.98
C ALA A 115 -52.63 -25.88 5.84
N GLY A 116 -51.67 -26.79 5.62
CA GLY A 116 -51.74 -27.80 4.56
C GLY A 116 -52.58 -29.05 4.86
N HIS A 117 -52.94 -29.29 6.13
CA HIS A 117 -53.57 -30.56 6.56
C HIS A 117 -55.10 -30.52 6.70
N GLY A 118 -55.75 -29.45 6.23
CA GLY A 118 -57.20 -29.22 6.33
C GLY A 118 -57.97 -29.34 5.01
N ARG A 119 -57.55 -30.22 4.09
CA ARG A 119 -58.33 -30.62 2.91
C ARG A 119 -58.48 -32.13 2.88
#